data_AF-E2SQ86-F1
#
_entry.id   AF-E2SQ86-F1
#
_cell.length_a   1.000
_cell.length_b   1.000
_cell.length_c   1.000
_cell.angle_alpha   90.00
_cell.angle_beta   90.00
_cell.angle_gamma   90.00
#
_symmetry.space_group_name_H-M   'P 1'
#
loop_
_entity.id
_entity.type
_entity.pdbx_description
1 polymer ?
#
loop_
_entity_poly.entity_id
_entity_poly.type
_entity_poly.pdbx_seq_one_letter_code
_entity_poly.pdbx_strand_id
1 'polypeptide(L)'
;MYGRVEIDDETKRKLSLLLKYYRKKANLNQRDFITYNGATICSADTYSKIENCKIIKSNSIYHYLLVQIHAELTLPASWWQPCRRTFQQLLELVTRYELQALAKQCEALLQLLSEKTDIFAREYRELLQLMISYYENCSDMSEEQYQKYMELYPVFDPSIQEIIKDMLYTYTVHRYRDTKNAAVYFTVCRWVTVPPC
;
A
#
# COMPACT_ATOMS: atom_id res chain seq x y z
N MET A 1 24.50 -15.85 12.82
CA MET A 1 23.75 -14.93 13.70
C MET A 1 23.27 -13.77 12.83
N TYR A 2 22.00 -13.74 12.43
CA TYR A 2 21.44 -12.56 11.76
C TYR A 2 21.24 -11.47 12.83
N GLY A 3 22.07 -10.43 12.79
CA GLY A 3 21.87 -9.24 13.63
C GLY A 3 20.49 -8.66 13.32
N ARG A 4 19.67 -8.39 14.35
CA ARG A 4 18.38 -7.73 14.17
C ARG A 4 18.61 -6.40 13.48
N VAL A 5 17.91 -6.16 12.38
CA VAL A 5 17.96 -4.90 11.63
C VAL A 5 17.61 -3.75 12.59
N GLU A 6 18.45 -2.72 12.63
CA GLU A 6 18.15 -1.53 13.39
C GLU A 6 16.94 -0.81 12.77
N ILE A 7 15.95 -0.47 13.59
CA ILE A 7 14.71 0.16 13.13
C ILE A 7 14.74 1.62 13.55
N ASP A 8 14.96 2.51 12.59
CA ASP A 8 14.85 3.96 12.79
C ASP A 8 13.38 4.42 12.97
N ASP A 9 13.21 5.67 13.37
CA ASP A 9 11.89 6.23 13.64
C ASP A 9 11.00 6.33 12.39
N GLU A 10 11.57 6.56 11.22
CA GLU A 10 10.82 6.59 9.96
C GLU A 10 10.24 5.21 9.65
N THR A 11 11.08 4.18 9.74
CA THR A 11 10.72 2.78 9.54
C THR A 11 9.65 2.37 10.53
N LYS A 12 9.76 2.76 11.80
CA LYS A 12 8.71 2.51 12.82
C LYS A 12 7.36 3.11 12.45
N ARG A 13 7.33 4.33 11.88
CA ARG A 13 6.07 4.94 11.41
C ARG A 13 5.48 4.16 10.25
N LYS A 14 6.30 3.76 9.28
CA LYS A 14 5.86 2.97 8.13
C LYS A 14 5.33 1.59 8.57
N LEU A 15 6.03 0.92 9.47
CA LEU A 15 5.58 -0.34 10.08
C LEU A 15 4.26 -0.17 10.84
N SER A 16 4.06 0.95 11.53
CA SER A 16 2.82 1.23 12.25
C SER A 16 1.60 1.23 11.33
N LEU A 17 1.73 1.83 10.14
CA LEU A 17 0.68 1.83 9.11
C LEU A 17 0.40 0.42 8.59
N LEU A 18 1.45 -0.33 8.27
CA LEU A 18 1.34 -1.70 7.78
C LEU A 18 0.68 -2.63 8.79
N LEU A 19 1.11 -2.58 10.05
CA LEU A 19 0.54 -3.39 11.13
C LEU A 19 -0.95 -3.11 11.33
N LYS A 20 -1.34 -1.83 11.32
CA LYS A 20 -2.75 -1.42 11.42
C LYS A 20 -3.58 -1.92 10.25
N TYR A 21 -3.08 -1.71 9.02
CA TYR A 21 -3.74 -2.16 7.79
C TYR A 21 -3.96 -3.67 7.79
N TYR A 22 -2.91 -4.46 8.02
CA TYR A 22 -3.00 -5.92 7.99
C TYR A 22 -3.83 -6.50 9.14
N ARG A 23 -3.76 -5.92 10.34
CA ARG A 23 -4.66 -6.32 11.44
C ARG A 23 -6.13 -6.12 11.05
N LYS A 24 -6.47 -4.95 10.52
CA LYS A 24 -7.84 -4.66 10.07
C LYS A 24 -8.27 -5.59 8.95
N LYS A 25 -7.39 -5.84 7.97
CA LYS A 25 -7.64 -6.77 6.85
C LYS A 25 -7.92 -8.19 7.34
N ALA A 26 -7.24 -8.63 8.41
CA ALA A 26 -7.50 -9.91 9.06
C ALA A 26 -8.69 -9.90 10.03
N ASN A 27 -9.39 -8.76 10.17
CA ASN A 27 -10.49 -8.55 11.10
C ASN A 27 -10.16 -8.90 12.57
N LEU A 28 -8.91 -8.68 12.97
CA LEU A 28 -8.45 -8.95 14.34
C LEU A 28 -8.66 -7.72 15.22
N ASN A 29 -9.15 -7.90 16.44
CA ASN A 29 -9.13 -6.82 17.43
C ASN A 29 -7.69 -6.61 17.97
N GLN A 30 -7.44 -5.48 18.65
CA GLN A 30 -6.10 -5.18 19.16
C GLN A 30 -5.61 -6.20 20.19
N ARG A 31 -6.50 -6.74 21.04
CA ARG A 31 -6.14 -7.69 22.11
C ARG A 31 -5.63 -9.01 21.54
N ASP A 32 -6.29 -9.51 20.52
CA ASP A 32 -5.90 -10.75 19.86
C ASP A 32 -4.58 -10.54 19.11
N PHE A 33 -4.43 -9.40 18.43
CA PHE A 33 -3.23 -9.08 17.66
C PHE A 33 -1.96 -8.92 18.52
N ILE A 34 -2.08 -8.41 19.74
CA ILE A 34 -0.92 -8.24 20.65
C ILE A 34 -0.60 -9.50 21.45
N THR A 35 -1.26 -10.63 21.19
CA THR A 35 -1.05 -11.90 21.90
C THR A 35 -0.38 -12.92 20.97
N TYR A 36 0.77 -13.45 21.38
CA TYR A 36 1.52 -14.47 20.65
C TYR A 36 1.80 -15.67 21.55
N ASN A 37 1.34 -16.86 21.16
CA ASN A 37 1.52 -18.10 21.93
C ASN A 37 1.10 -17.97 23.42
N GLY A 38 0.00 -17.27 23.68
CA GLY A 38 -0.51 -17.02 25.04
C GLY A 38 0.24 -15.93 25.83
N ALA A 39 1.30 -15.35 25.28
CA ALA A 39 2.03 -14.23 25.88
C ALA A 39 1.68 -12.90 25.22
N THR A 40 1.54 -11.85 26.03
CA THR A 40 1.29 -10.49 25.54
C THR A 40 2.59 -9.87 25.04
N ILE A 41 2.62 -9.46 23.76
CA ILE A 41 3.75 -8.79 23.11
C ILE A 41 3.98 -7.40 23.73
N CYS A 42 2.90 -6.63 23.92
CA CYS A 42 2.91 -5.30 24.51
C CYS A 42 1.53 -4.93 25.09
N SER A 43 1.44 -3.87 25.90
CA SER A 43 0.15 -3.42 26.44
C SER A 43 -0.76 -2.84 25.36
N ALA A 44 -2.09 -2.87 25.61
CA ALA A 44 -3.07 -2.26 24.70
C ALA A 44 -2.81 -0.76 24.46
N ASP A 45 -2.41 -0.01 25.49
CA ASP A 45 -2.01 1.40 25.35
C ASP A 45 -0.78 1.54 24.43
N THR A 46 0.22 0.67 24.57
CA THR A 46 1.41 0.68 23.71
C THR A 46 1.03 0.42 22.26
N TYR A 47 0.19 -0.58 21.99
CA TYR A 47 -0.23 -0.89 20.64
C TYR A 47 -1.13 0.21 20.04
N SER A 48 -2.03 0.79 20.84
CA SER A 48 -2.82 1.96 20.42
C SER A 48 -1.92 3.14 20.03
N LYS A 49 -0.83 3.39 20.77
CA LYS A 49 0.19 4.38 20.38
C LYS A 49 0.84 4.02 19.04
N ILE A 50 1.20 2.75 18.83
CA ILE A 50 1.75 2.27 17.55
C ILE A 50 0.76 2.51 16.41
N GLU A 51 -0.51 2.11 16.52
CA GLU A 51 -1.51 2.33 15.45
C GLU A 51 -1.79 3.81 15.12
N ASN A 52 -1.40 4.71 16.02
CA ASN A 52 -1.46 6.16 15.84
C ASN A 52 -0.09 6.77 15.51
N CYS A 53 0.84 5.95 15.00
CA CYS A 53 2.18 6.32 14.54
C CYS A 53 3.05 7.01 15.59
N LYS A 54 2.79 6.77 16.89
CA LYS A 54 3.68 7.20 17.98
C LYS A 54 4.82 6.20 18.13
N ILE A 55 6.04 6.73 18.15
CA ILE A 55 7.26 5.93 18.20
C ILE A 55 7.40 5.22 19.56
N ILE A 56 7.60 3.90 19.51
CA ILE A 56 7.96 3.10 20.67
C ILE A 56 9.45 2.77 20.61
N LYS A 57 10.16 2.96 21.73
CA LYS A 57 11.62 2.76 21.81
C LYS A 57 12.03 1.32 21.51
N SER A 58 11.27 0.34 22.00
CA SER A 58 11.61 -1.08 21.86
C SER A 58 11.39 -1.61 20.44
N ASN A 59 12.48 -1.87 19.71
CA ASN A 59 12.42 -2.47 18.36
C ASN A 59 11.85 -3.90 18.37
N SER A 60 12.06 -4.64 19.46
CA SER A 60 11.59 -6.02 19.59
C SER A 60 10.06 -6.16 19.46
N ILE A 61 9.31 -5.16 19.93
CA ILE A 61 7.84 -5.14 19.82
C ILE A 61 7.43 -5.19 18.34
N TYR A 62 8.06 -4.39 17.48
CA TYR A 62 7.75 -4.36 16.05
C TYR A 62 8.03 -5.70 15.38
N HIS A 63 9.15 -6.35 15.70
CA HIS A 63 9.45 -7.68 15.15
C HIS A 63 8.41 -8.73 15.55
N TYR A 64 7.98 -8.78 16.81
CA TYR A 64 6.94 -9.72 17.23
C TYR A 64 5.57 -9.40 16.61
N LEU A 65 5.23 -8.13 16.44
CA LEU A 65 3.99 -7.74 15.76
C LEU A 65 4.02 -8.08 14.27
N LEU A 66 5.18 -8.04 13.61
CA LEU A 66 5.30 -8.46 12.20
C LEU A 66 5.03 -9.95 12.00
N VAL A 67 5.39 -10.79 12.97
CA VAL A 67 5.08 -12.23 12.94
C VAL A 67 3.57 -12.47 12.87
N GLN A 68 2.76 -11.62 13.50
CA GLN A 68 1.28 -11.72 13.49
C GLN A 68 0.67 -11.54 12.10
N ILE A 69 1.41 -10.91 11.18
CA ILE A 69 0.97 -10.68 9.80
C ILE A 69 1.82 -11.47 8.79
N HIS A 70 2.48 -12.53 9.27
CA HIS A 70 3.37 -13.39 8.50
C HIS A 70 4.38 -12.58 7.67
N ALA A 71 5.02 -11.61 8.32
CA ALA A 71 5.97 -10.73 7.69
C ALA A 71 7.24 -10.57 8.53
N GLU A 72 8.29 -10.09 7.89
CA GLU A 72 9.59 -9.87 8.51
C GLU A 72 10.17 -8.54 8.04
N LEU A 73 11.09 -7.99 8.84
CA LEU A 73 11.93 -6.87 8.46
C LEU A 73 13.37 -7.37 8.39
N THR A 74 13.86 -7.52 7.16
CA THR A 74 15.15 -8.17 6.85
C THR A 74 16.08 -7.24 6.08
N LEU A 75 15.55 -6.23 5.39
CA LEU A 75 16.33 -5.29 4.60
C LEU A 75 16.58 -4.01 5.39
N PRO A 76 17.84 -3.62 5.64
CA PRO A 76 18.15 -2.35 6.26
C PRO A 76 17.82 -1.18 5.33
N ALA A 77 17.63 0.02 5.88
CA ALA A 77 17.35 1.24 5.10
C ALA A 77 18.42 1.52 4.02
N SER A 78 19.68 1.16 4.27
CA SER A 78 20.78 1.30 3.31
C SER A 78 20.59 0.45 2.04
N TRP A 79 19.89 -0.67 2.13
CA TRP A 79 19.61 -1.53 0.97
C TRP A 79 18.66 -0.84 -0.02
N TRP A 80 17.77 0.00 0.46
CA TRP A 80 16.81 0.75 -0.36
C TRP A 80 17.40 1.98 -1.04
N GLN A 81 18.56 2.47 -0.59
CA GLN A 81 19.17 3.70 -1.13
C GLN A 81 19.45 3.63 -2.64
N PRO A 82 20.02 2.55 -3.20
CA PRO A 82 20.21 2.43 -4.65
C PRO A 82 18.89 2.42 -5.43
N CYS A 83 17.81 1.90 -4.84
CA CYS A 83 16.50 1.81 -5.48
C CYS A 83 15.85 3.19 -5.69
N ARG A 84 16.23 4.22 -4.90
CA ARG A 84 15.64 5.57 -5.01
C ARG A 84 15.79 6.18 -6.41
N ARG A 85 16.94 5.97 -7.04
CA ARG A 85 17.15 6.42 -8.43
C ARG A 85 16.20 5.73 -9.39
N THR A 86 15.97 4.43 -9.19
CA THR A 86 15.04 3.67 -10.01
C THR A 86 13.60 4.11 -9.78
N PHE A 87 13.20 4.44 -8.55
CA PHE A 87 11.87 4.99 -8.27
C PHE A 87 11.64 6.34 -8.94
N GLN A 88 12.66 7.21 -8.95
CA GLN A 88 12.61 8.46 -9.69
C GLN A 88 12.48 8.22 -11.20
N GLN A 89 13.21 7.26 -11.75
CA GLN A 89 13.09 6.88 -13.17
C GLN A 89 11.68 6.38 -13.51
N LEU A 90 11.05 5.56 -12.64
CA LEU A 90 9.65 5.15 -12.84
C LEU A 90 8.71 6.36 -12.94
N LEU A 91 8.88 7.35 -12.06
CA LEU A 91 8.07 8.58 -12.08
C LEU A 91 8.27 9.36 -13.39
N GLU A 92 9.50 9.47 -13.87
CA GLU A 92 9.80 10.13 -15.15
C GLU A 92 9.14 9.40 -16.33
N LEU A 93 9.19 8.07 -16.34
CA LEU A 93 8.56 7.24 -17.38
C LEU A 93 7.04 7.39 -17.40
N VAL A 94 6.39 7.39 -16.22
CA VAL A 94 4.95 7.68 -16.09
C VAL A 94 4.63 9.08 -16.60
N THR A 95 5.41 10.09 -16.18
CA THR A 95 5.19 11.50 -16.55
C THR A 95 5.32 11.73 -18.06
N ARG A 96 6.24 11.02 -18.73
CA ARG A 96 6.44 11.08 -20.19
C ARG A 96 5.56 10.12 -20.97
N TYR A 97 4.74 9.31 -20.29
CA TYR A 97 3.90 8.30 -20.89
C TYR A 97 4.67 7.22 -21.68
N GLU A 98 5.90 6.92 -21.24
CA GLU A 98 6.78 5.90 -21.85
C GLU A 98 6.44 4.49 -21.31
N LEU A 99 5.22 4.02 -21.58
CA LEU A 99 4.63 2.85 -20.91
C LEU A 99 5.39 1.53 -21.11
N GLN A 100 5.96 1.30 -22.29
CA GLN A 100 6.77 0.10 -22.55
C GLN A 100 8.07 0.08 -21.72
N ALA A 101 8.72 1.24 -21.59
CA ALA A 101 9.91 1.37 -20.77
C ALA A 101 9.56 1.28 -19.27
N LEU A 102 8.41 1.83 -18.87
CA LEU A 102 7.86 1.67 -17.52
C LEU A 102 7.68 0.20 -17.15
N ALA A 103 6.98 -0.57 -17.99
CA ALA A 103 6.73 -1.99 -17.74
C ALA A 103 8.04 -2.77 -17.56
N LYS A 104 8.99 -2.58 -18.48
CA LYS A 104 10.32 -3.21 -18.41
C LYS A 104 11.08 -2.84 -17.12
N GLN A 105 11.00 -1.58 -16.69
CA GLN A 105 11.67 -1.12 -15.48
C GLN A 105 11.01 -1.68 -14.21
N CYS A 106 9.68 -1.79 -14.20
CA CYS A 106 8.92 -2.46 -13.14
C CYS A 106 9.29 -3.96 -13.05
N GLU A 107 9.37 -4.67 -14.17
CA GLU A 107 9.76 -6.08 -14.21
C GLU A 107 11.19 -6.31 -13.67
N ALA A 108 12.14 -5.45 -14.03
CA ALA A 108 13.50 -5.53 -13.50
C ALA A 108 13.54 -5.36 -11.97
N LEU A 109 12.73 -4.44 -11.43
CA LEU A 109 12.58 -4.28 -9.99
C LEU A 109 11.86 -5.47 -9.33
N LEU A 110 10.83 -6.03 -9.98
CA LEU A 110 10.16 -7.24 -9.50
C LEU A 110 11.13 -8.41 -9.36
N GLN A 111 12.00 -8.61 -10.35
CA GLN A 111 13.05 -9.62 -10.30
C GLN A 111 14.01 -9.38 -9.13
N LEU A 112 14.48 -8.14 -8.94
CA LEU A 112 15.34 -7.76 -7.80
C LEU A 112 14.69 -8.07 -6.44
N LEU A 113 13.37 -7.87 -6.35
CA LEU A 113 12.61 -8.07 -5.11
C LEU A 113 12.11 -9.50 -4.93
N SER A 114 12.10 -10.36 -5.96
CA SER A 114 11.39 -11.66 -5.96
C SER A 114 11.74 -12.58 -4.78
N GLU A 115 13.03 -12.69 -4.45
CA GLU A 115 13.52 -13.55 -3.37
C GLU A 115 13.42 -12.93 -1.97
N LYS A 116 12.94 -11.69 -1.85
CA LYS A 116 12.96 -10.95 -0.58
C LYS A 116 11.66 -11.16 0.21
N THR A 117 11.76 -11.68 1.43
CA THR A 117 10.61 -11.87 2.33
C THR A 117 10.23 -10.61 3.11
N ASP A 118 11.02 -9.55 2.98
CA ASP A 118 10.81 -8.26 3.65
C ASP A 118 9.41 -7.68 3.39
N ILE A 119 8.78 -7.14 4.44
CA ILE A 119 7.46 -6.54 4.36
C ILE A 119 7.39 -5.41 3.32
N PHE A 120 8.41 -4.54 3.24
CA PHE A 120 8.41 -3.47 2.26
C PHE A 120 8.59 -4.04 0.87
N ALA A 121 9.49 -5.01 0.68
CA ALA A 121 9.64 -5.68 -0.62
C ALA A 121 8.33 -6.30 -1.11
N ARG A 122 7.54 -6.91 -0.21
CA ARG A 122 6.20 -7.41 -0.53
C ARG A 122 5.28 -6.31 -1.06
N GLU A 123 5.18 -5.18 -0.34
CA GLU A 123 4.31 -4.08 -0.76
C GLU A 123 4.74 -3.45 -2.09
N TYR A 124 6.05 -3.30 -2.31
CA TYR A 124 6.58 -2.81 -3.58
C TYR A 124 6.28 -3.78 -4.72
N ARG A 125 6.40 -5.10 -4.52
CA ARG A 125 6.06 -6.06 -5.58
C ARG A 125 4.59 -5.99 -5.98
N GLU A 126 3.69 -5.94 -5.00
CA GLU A 126 2.25 -5.82 -5.29
C GLU A 126 1.93 -4.52 -6.04
N LEU A 127 2.55 -3.40 -5.65
CA LEU A 127 2.36 -2.13 -6.35
C LEU A 127 2.94 -2.14 -7.76
N LEU A 128 4.13 -2.70 -7.97
CA LEU A 128 4.76 -2.76 -9.30
C LEU A 128 3.92 -3.61 -10.26
N GLN A 129 3.37 -4.74 -9.79
CA GLN A 129 2.42 -5.54 -10.58
C GLN A 129 1.16 -4.75 -10.92
N LEU A 130 0.60 -4.03 -9.95
CA LEU A 130 -0.55 -3.16 -10.19
C LEU A 130 -0.21 -2.07 -11.23
N MET A 131 0.92 -1.38 -11.09
CA MET A 131 1.34 -0.33 -12.02
C MET A 131 1.45 -0.85 -13.46
N ILE A 132 2.07 -2.02 -13.67
CA ILE A 132 2.13 -2.65 -15.00
C ILE A 132 0.72 -2.86 -15.53
N SER A 133 -0.13 -3.57 -14.78
CA SER A 133 -1.49 -3.87 -15.22
C SER A 133 -2.34 -2.62 -15.48
N TYR A 134 -2.20 -1.60 -14.64
CA TYR A 134 -2.93 -0.33 -14.70
C TYR A 134 -2.61 0.44 -15.98
N TYR A 135 -1.32 0.66 -16.24
CA TYR A 135 -0.88 1.45 -17.39
C TYR A 135 -0.94 0.68 -18.71
N GLU A 136 -0.74 -0.65 -18.72
CA GLU A 136 -0.85 -1.44 -19.95
C GLU A 136 -2.29 -1.60 -20.43
N ASN A 137 -3.24 -1.81 -19.51
CA ASN A 137 -4.63 -2.09 -19.86
C ASN A 137 -5.53 -0.85 -19.81
N CYS A 138 -4.97 0.33 -19.48
CA CYS A 138 -5.74 1.52 -19.13
C CYS A 138 -6.86 1.20 -18.12
N SER A 139 -6.58 0.28 -17.19
CA SER A 139 -7.59 -0.28 -16.29
C SER A 139 -7.71 0.55 -15.02
N ASP A 140 -8.91 0.60 -14.45
CA ASP A 140 -9.09 1.17 -13.12
C ASP A 140 -8.59 0.23 -12.02
N MET A 141 -8.18 0.83 -10.90
CA MET A 141 -7.96 0.06 -9.68
C MET A 141 -9.30 -0.49 -9.17
N SER A 142 -9.26 -1.63 -8.47
CA SER A 142 -10.39 -2.08 -7.67
C SER A 142 -10.59 -1.21 -6.42
N GLU A 143 -11.79 -1.26 -5.83
CA GLU A 143 -12.07 -0.57 -4.55
C GLU A 143 -11.11 -1.03 -3.44
N GLU A 144 -10.78 -2.33 -3.38
CA GLU A 144 -9.83 -2.86 -2.41
C GLU A 144 -8.42 -2.28 -2.58
N GLN A 145 -7.94 -2.18 -3.83
CA GLN A 145 -6.66 -1.56 -4.14
C GLN A 145 -6.68 -0.06 -3.79
N TYR A 146 -7.77 0.65 -4.11
CA TYR A 146 -7.95 2.05 -3.76
C TYR A 146 -7.84 2.27 -2.25
N GLN A 147 -8.61 1.53 -1.45
CA GLN A 147 -8.58 1.64 0.01
C GLN A 147 -7.19 1.28 0.57
N LYS A 148 -6.55 0.23 0.05
CA LYS A 148 -5.19 -0.17 0.44
C LYS A 148 -4.20 0.98 0.23
N TYR A 149 -4.12 1.53 -0.98
CA TYR A 149 -3.12 2.54 -1.30
C TYR A 149 -3.45 3.92 -0.71
N MET A 150 -4.71 4.21 -0.39
CA MET A 150 -5.07 5.36 0.46
C MET A 150 -4.51 5.24 1.88
N GLU A 151 -4.57 4.06 2.50
CA GLU A 151 -4.03 3.86 3.86
C GLU A 151 -2.49 3.74 3.88
N LEU A 152 -1.91 3.12 2.86
CA LEU A 152 -0.48 2.79 2.82
C LEU A 152 0.38 3.76 2.00
N TYR A 153 -0.18 4.80 1.35
CA TYR A 153 0.62 5.75 0.57
C TYR A 153 1.89 6.27 1.31
N PRO A 154 1.88 6.57 2.64
CA PRO A 154 3.07 7.14 3.30
C PRO A 154 4.20 6.11 3.48
N VAL A 155 3.95 4.83 3.23
CA VAL A 155 4.95 3.77 3.32
C VAL A 155 5.98 3.87 2.20
N PHE A 156 5.55 4.32 1.02
CA PHE A 156 6.36 4.31 -0.19
C PHE A 156 7.32 5.50 -0.28
N ASP A 157 8.32 5.37 -1.14
CA ASP A 157 9.23 6.46 -1.50
C ASP A 157 8.48 7.64 -2.13
N PRO A 158 8.88 8.90 -1.89
CA PRO A 158 8.19 10.07 -2.46
C PRO A 158 7.95 10.01 -3.97
N SER A 159 8.89 9.48 -4.76
CA SER A 159 8.68 9.35 -6.21
C SER A 159 7.56 8.37 -6.55
N ILE A 160 7.44 7.28 -5.78
CA ILE A 160 6.34 6.32 -5.92
C ILE A 160 5.02 6.89 -5.40
N GLN A 161 5.06 7.71 -4.35
CA GLN A 161 3.85 8.39 -3.84
C GLN A 161 3.19 9.26 -4.91
N GLU A 162 3.97 9.96 -5.75
CA GLU A 162 3.41 10.75 -6.85
C GLU A 162 2.71 9.89 -7.90
N ILE A 163 3.26 8.71 -8.23
CA ILE A 163 2.61 7.76 -9.14
C ILE A 163 1.30 7.24 -8.51
N ILE A 164 1.33 6.86 -7.23
CA ILE A 164 0.13 6.40 -6.52
C ILE A 164 -0.94 7.49 -6.51
N LYS A 165 -0.57 8.77 -6.30
CA LYS A 165 -1.53 9.89 -6.34
C LYS A 165 -2.21 10.01 -7.70
N ASP A 166 -1.46 9.89 -8.79
CA ASP A 166 -2.01 9.91 -10.15
C ASP A 166 -3.05 8.79 -10.37
N MET A 167 -2.70 7.56 -9.96
CA MET A 167 -3.60 6.40 -10.04
C MET A 167 -4.85 6.58 -9.16
N LEU A 168 -4.69 7.05 -7.92
CA LEU A 168 -5.80 7.33 -7.01
C LEU A 168 -6.72 8.43 -7.55
N TYR A 169 -6.15 9.50 -8.10
CA TYR A 169 -6.90 10.61 -8.69
C TYR A 169 -7.74 10.12 -9.86
N THR A 170 -7.14 9.37 -10.79
CA THR A 170 -7.84 8.81 -11.95
C THR A 170 -9.04 7.96 -11.53
N TYR A 171 -8.86 7.08 -10.55
CA TYR A 171 -9.95 6.28 -9.97
C TYR A 171 -11.10 7.15 -9.45
N THR A 172 -10.80 8.22 -8.70
CA THR A 172 -11.84 9.11 -8.16
C THR A 172 -12.61 9.85 -9.26
N VAL A 173 -11.92 10.27 -10.33
CA VAL A 173 -12.53 10.96 -11.47
C VAL A 173 -13.46 10.02 -12.23
N HIS A 174 -13.03 8.78 -12.48
CA HIS A 174 -13.85 7.78 -13.18
C HIS A 174 -15.13 7.45 -12.39
N ARG A 175 -15.02 7.18 -11.08
CA ARG A 175 -16.18 6.98 -10.19
C ARG A 175 -17.14 8.18 -10.17
N TYR A 176 -16.60 9.40 -10.13
CA TYR A 176 -17.43 10.61 -10.18
C TYR A 176 -18.15 10.76 -11.53
N ARG A 177 -17.49 10.41 -12.64
CA ARG A 177 -18.11 10.41 -13.96
C ARG A 177 -19.19 9.33 -14.07
N ASP A 178 -18.94 8.14 -13.57
CA ASP A 178 -19.91 7.03 -13.61
C ASP A 178 -21.13 7.30 -12.75
N THR A 179 -20.96 7.91 -11.57
CA THR A 179 -22.10 8.34 -10.73
C THR A 179 -22.93 9.42 -11.40
N LYS A 180 -22.31 10.38 -12.13
CA LYS A 180 -23.04 11.34 -12.96
C LYS A 180 -23.77 10.67 -14.12
N ASN A 181 -23.11 9.76 -14.83
CA ASN A 181 -23.72 9.04 -15.94
C ASN A 181 -24.90 8.19 -15.46
N ALA A 182 -24.74 7.45 -14.36
CA ALA A 182 -25.82 6.71 -13.72
C ALA A 182 -26.97 7.63 -13.31
N ALA A 183 -26.69 8.79 -12.70
CA ALA A 183 -27.71 9.76 -12.35
C ALA A 183 -28.47 10.26 -13.60
N VAL A 184 -27.79 10.49 -14.72
CA VAL A 184 -28.40 10.87 -16.01
C VAL A 184 -29.28 9.75 -16.57
N TYR A 185 -28.84 8.49 -16.50
CA TYR A 185 -29.67 7.34 -16.89
C TYR A 185 -30.92 7.20 -16.01
N PHE A 186 -30.81 7.44 -14.70
CA PHE A 186 -31.95 7.44 -13.79
C PHE A 186 -32.91 8.62 -14.02
N THR A 187 -32.43 9.81 -14.41
CA THR A 187 -33.33 10.90 -14.83
C THR A 187 -34.02 10.57 -16.15
N VAL A 188 -33.31 10.07 -17.17
CA VAL A 188 -33.91 9.73 -18.47
C VAL A 188 -34.96 8.62 -18.34
N CYS A 189 -34.73 7.59 -17.52
CA CYS A 189 -35.71 6.52 -17.30
C CYS A 189 -36.97 6.98 -16.53
N ARG A 190 -36.92 8.12 -15.81
CA ARG A 190 -38.08 8.70 -15.12
C ARG A 190 -39.05 9.45 -16.05
N TRP A 191 -38.63 9.77 -17.28
CA TRP A 191 -39.46 10.48 -18.26
C TRP A 191 -40.12 9.56 -19.30
N VAL A 192 -39.92 8.23 -19.22
CA VAL A 192 -40.52 7.24 -20.15
C VAL A 192 -41.69 6.49 -19.51
N THR A 193 -42.45 7.15 -18.62
CA THR A 193 -43.81 6.69 -18.29
C THR A 193 -44.80 7.61 -18.97
N VAL A 194 -45.23 7.20 -20.16
CA VAL A 194 -46.37 7.79 -20.88
C VAL A 194 -47.62 7.59 -20.00
N PRO A 195 -48.44 8.62 -19.73
CA PRO A 195 -49.67 8.43 -18.97
C PRO A 195 -50.68 7.63 -19.82
N PRO A 196 -51.39 6.66 -19.23
CA PRO A 196 -52.47 5.98 -19.94
C PRO A 196 -53.61 6.97 -20.24
N CYS A 197 -54.08 6.94 -21.48
CA CYS A 197 -55.23 7.70 -21.99
C CYS A 197 -56.55 7.20 -21.38
#